data_AF-A0A8X8D7T8-F1
#
_entry.id   AF-A0A8X8D7T8-F1
#
_cell.length_a   1.000
_cell.length_b   1.000
_cell.length_c   1.000
_cell.angle_alpha   90.00
_cell.angle_beta   90.00
_cell.angle_gamma   90.00
#
_symmetry.space_group_name_H-M   'P 1'
#
loop_
_entity.id
_entity.type
_entity.pdbx_description
1 polymer ?
#
loop_
_entity_poly.entity_id
_entity_poly.type
_entity_poly.pdbx_seq_one_letter_code
_entity_poly.pdbx_strand_id
1 'polypeptide(L)'
;MEGKLIVDQTLQPADIFATGACHVNPSRANNPGLVYDIQPDDYIPYLCGLVYADNEVSIIVHEQVKCSEKPSIPEGELNYPSFADTLEPSQTFTRTDKR
;
A
#
# COMPACT_ATOMS: atom_id res chain seq x y z
N MET A 1 -0.37 -8.50 -27.53
CA MET A 1 0.68 -8.03 -26.63
C MET A 1 1.44 -9.25 -26.17
N GLU A 2 2.45 -9.65 -26.95
CA GLU A 2 3.35 -10.76 -26.61
C GLU A 2 4.15 -10.38 -25.36
N GLY A 3 4.35 -11.33 -24.45
CA GLY A 3 4.90 -11.18 -23.09
C GLY A 3 6.35 -10.71 -23.00
N LYS A 4 6.66 -9.55 -23.58
CA LYS A 4 7.90 -8.80 -23.34
C LYS A 4 7.71 -7.91 -22.12
N LEU A 5 8.73 -7.84 -21.28
CA LEU A 5 8.78 -6.92 -20.15
C LEU A 5 8.70 -5.47 -20.65
N ILE A 6 8.07 -4.60 -19.86
CA ILE A 6 8.11 -3.16 -20.09
C ILE A 6 9.54 -2.69 -19.88
N VAL A 7 10.00 -1.77 -20.72
CA VAL A 7 11.31 -1.11 -20.58
C VAL A 7 11.13 0.32 -20.10
N ASP A 8 12.11 0.83 -19.37
CA ASP A 8 12.19 2.22 -18.94
C ASP A 8 12.73 3.15 -20.05
N GLN A 9 12.86 4.44 -19.75
CA GLN A 9 13.41 5.42 -20.68
C GLN A 9 14.88 5.17 -21.09
N THR A 10 15.60 4.32 -20.36
CA THR A 10 16.99 3.94 -20.64
C THR A 10 17.09 2.65 -21.46
N LEU A 11 15.95 2.10 -21.88
CA LEU A 11 15.81 0.82 -22.59
C LEU A 11 16.21 -0.40 -21.75
N GLN A 12 16.20 -0.27 -20.43
CA GLN A 12 16.38 -1.39 -19.49
C GLN A 12 15.02 -1.92 -19.02
N PRO A 13 14.92 -3.18 -18.56
CA PRO A 13 13.70 -3.69 -17.95
C PRO A 13 13.23 -2.78 -16.82
N ALA A 14 11.97 -2.33 -16.89
CA ALA A 14 11.40 -1.47 -15.88
C ALA A 14 11.18 -2.23 -14.57
N ASP A 15 11.59 -1.63 -13.46
CA ASP A 15 11.35 -2.19 -12.13
C ASP A 15 9.99 -1.73 -11.57
N ILE A 16 9.71 -2.16 -10.33
CA ILE A 16 8.48 -1.83 -9.62
C ILE A 16 8.38 -0.34 -9.27
N PHE A 17 9.52 0.37 -9.17
CA PHE A 17 9.54 1.81 -8.88
C PHE A 17 9.22 2.63 -10.14
N ALA A 18 9.54 2.10 -11.32
CA ALA A 18 9.21 2.70 -12.60
C ALA A 18 7.75 2.47 -13.02
N THR A 19 7.17 1.30 -12.71
CA THR A 19 5.87 0.88 -13.29
C THR A 19 4.82 0.39 -12.30
N GLY A 20 5.16 0.24 -11.02
CA GLY A 20 4.25 -0.31 -10.01
C GLY A 20 3.66 -1.66 -10.43
N ALA A 21 2.33 -1.74 -10.50
CA ALA A 21 1.60 -2.94 -10.90
C ALA A 21 1.57 -3.21 -12.42
N CYS A 22 2.35 -2.47 -13.23
CA CYS A 22 2.44 -2.53 -14.70
C CYS A 22 1.37 -1.69 -15.43
N HIS A 23 1.27 -1.87 -16.75
CA HIS A 23 0.36 -1.12 -17.60
C HIS A 23 -1.11 -1.46 -17.32
N VAL A 24 -1.96 -0.43 -17.24
CA VAL A 24 -3.37 -0.56 -16.95
C VAL A 24 -4.10 -1.44 -17.97
N ASN A 25 -5.00 -2.29 -17.49
CA ASN A 25 -5.95 -3.04 -18.33
C ASN A 25 -7.39 -2.67 -17.95
N PRO A 26 -8.01 -1.68 -18.62
CA PRO A 26 -9.33 -1.18 -18.25
C PRO A 26 -10.43 -2.25 -18.28
N SER A 27 -10.42 -3.13 -19.29
CA SER A 27 -11.43 -4.18 -19.44
C SER A 27 -11.38 -5.18 -18.28
N ARG A 28 -10.19 -5.49 -17.76
CA ARG A 28 -10.04 -6.35 -16.57
C ARG A 28 -10.32 -5.61 -15.27
N ALA A 29 -9.98 -4.33 -15.19
CA ALA A 29 -10.24 -3.51 -14.00
C ALA A 29 -11.74 -3.32 -13.70
N ASN A 30 -12.61 -3.46 -14.71
CA ASN A 30 -14.06 -3.39 -14.52
C ASN A 30 -14.64 -4.58 -13.71
N ASN A 31 -13.96 -5.74 -13.72
CA ASN A 31 -14.35 -6.88 -12.89
C ASN A 31 -13.07 -7.62 -12.43
N PRO A 32 -12.40 -7.08 -11.39
CA PRO A 32 -11.10 -7.60 -10.93
C PRO A 32 -11.24 -8.92 -10.16
N GLY A 33 -12.46 -9.30 -9.73
CA GLY A 33 -12.76 -10.50 -8.95
C GLY A 33 -12.45 -10.36 -7.46
N LEU A 34 -11.32 -9.74 -7.11
CA LEU A 34 -10.96 -9.37 -5.73
C LEU A 34 -10.41 -7.94 -5.67
N VAL A 35 -10.62 -7.27 -4.55
CA VAL A 35 -10.17 -5.91 -4.26
C VAL A 35 -9.58 -5.83 -2.85
N TYR A 36 -8.44 -5.16 -2.72
CA TYR A 36 -7.88 -4.72 -1.45
C TYR A 36 -8.61 -3.44 -1.03
N ASP A 37 -9.70 -3.61 -0.27
CA ASP A 37 -10.54 -2.51 0.17
C ASP A 37 -9.97 -1.85 1.44
N ILE A 38 -10.08 -0.52 1.53
CA ILE A 38 -9.59 0.28 2.65
C ILE A 38 -10.43 1.55 2.82
N GLN A 39 -10.69 1.94 4.07
CA GLN A 39 -11.40 3.17 4.43
C GLN A 39 -10.45 4.23 5.00
N PRO A 40 -10.83 5.52 5.02
CA PRO A 40 -10.01 6.57 5.62
C PRO A 40 -9.59 6.27 7.07
N ASP A 41 -10.47 5.69 7.87
CA ASP A 41 -10.19 5.35 9.28
C ASP A 41 -9.13 4.25 9.43
N ASP A 42 -8.97 3.38 8.42
CA ASP A 42 -7.94 2.33 8.41
C ASP A 42 -6.52 2.92 8.24
N TYR A 43 -6.40 4.20 7.83
CA TYR A 43 -5.12 4.90 7.80
C TYR A 43 -4.69 5.40 9.18
N ILE A 44 -5.60 5.58 10.14
CA ILE A 44 -5.24 6.00 11.51
C ILE A 44 -4.26 5.01 12.16
N PRO A 45 -4.54 3.70 12.22
CA PRO A 45 -3.60 2.75 12.82
C PRO A 45 -2.28 2.63 12.05
N TYR A 46 -2.30 2.86 10.73
CA TYR A 46 -1.10 2.90 9.91
C TYR A 46 -0.23 4.12 10.28
N LEU A 47 -0.80 5.32 10.29
CA LEU A 47 -0.10 6.55 10.65
C LEU A 47 0.41 6.50 12.10
N CYS A 48 -0.37 5.94 13.03
CA CYS A 48 0.03 5.73 14.42
C CYS A 48 1.08 4.63 14.63
N GLY A 49 1.31 3.76 13.65
CA GLY A 49 2.40 2.77 13.67
C GLY A 49 3.70 3.28 13.06
N LEU A 50 3.65 4.40 12.35
CA LEU A 50 4.82 5.14 11.87
C LEU A 50 5.35 6.06 12.98
N VAL A 51 6.42 6.78 12.66
CA VAL A 51 7.09 7.73 13.58
C VAL A 51 6.41 9.11 13.66
N TYR A 52 5.07 9.17 13.49
CA TYR A 52 4.30 10.40 13.61
C TYR A 52 3.84 10.66 15.04
N ALA A 53 3.84 11.92 15.46
CA ALA A 53 3.25 12.36 16.71
C ALA A 53 1.73 12.56 16.59
N ASP A 54 1.00 12.46 17.69
CA ASP A 54 -0.47 12.62 17.76
C ASP A 54 -0.98 13.88 17.04
N ASN A 55 -0.25 15.00 17.17
CA ASN A 55 -0.60 16.26 16.51
C ASN A 55 -0.42 16.20 14.99
N GLU A 56 0.58 15.49 14.49
CA GLU A 56 0.82 15.32 13.05
C GLU A 56 -0.26 14.44 12.43
N VAL A 57 -0.57 13.31 13.08
CA VAL A 57 -1.67 12.44 12.65
C VAL A 57 -2.99 13.22 12.63
N SER A 58 -3.26 13.98 13.68
CA SER A 58 -4.50 14.78 13.79
C SER A 58 -4.64 15.82 12.67
N ILE A 59 -3.52 16.41 12.22
CA ILE A 59 -3.51 17.33 11.08
C ILE A 59 -3.82 16.59 9.78
N ILE A 60 -3.24 15.41 9.57
CA ILE A 60 -3.41 14.62 8.35
C ILE A 60 -4.85 14.13 8.20
N VAL A 61 -5.43 13.57 9.27
CA VAL A 61 -6.78 12.99 9.22
C VAL A 61 -7.89 13.99 9.53
N HIS A 62 -7.55 15.24 9.88
CA HIS A 62 -8.49 16.30 10.24
C HIS A 62 -9.42 15.96 11.42
N GLU A 63 -8.92 15.16 12.38
CA GLU A 63 -9.61 14.68 13.58
C GLU A 63 -8.63 14.72 14.76
N GLN A 64 -9.12 14.89 16.00
CA GLN A 64 -8.24 14.70 17.17
C GLN A 64 -7.96 13.20 17.37
N VAL A 65 -6.71 12.80 17.12
CA VAL A 65 -6.23 11.43 17.30
C VAL A 65 -5.22 11.40 18.45
N LYS A 66 -5.38 10.40 19.33
CA LYS A 66 -4.33 9.97 20.25
C LYS A 66 -3.92 8.55 19.88
N CYS A 67 -2.71 8.37 19.39
CA CYS A 67 -2.25 7.06 18.96
C CYS A 67 -2.13 6.06 20.12
N SER A 68 -1.99 6.54 21.36
CA SER A 68 -2.08 5.69 22.56
C SER A 68 -3.46 5.05 22.79
N GLU A 69 -4.51 5.62 22.20
CA GLU A 69 -5.91 5.15 22.33
C GLU A 69 -6.39 4.40 21.08
N LYS A 70 -5.53 4.26 20.07
CA LYS A 70 -5.84 3.59 18.79
C LYS A 70 -4.89 2.38 18.61
N PRO A 71 -5.29 1.36 17.84
CA PRO A 71 -4.35 0.32 17.42
C PRO A 71 -3.25 0.95 16.54
N SER A 72 -2.05 0.37 16.56
CA SER A 72 -0.96 0.72 15.64
C SER A 72 -0.58 -0.52 14.84
N ILE A 73 -0.37 -0.36 13.53
CA ILE A 73 0.09 -1.46 12.65
C ILE A 73 1.46 -1.14 12.04
N PRO A 74 2.31 -2.14 11.79
CA PRO A 74 3.54 -1.93 11.02
C PRO A 74 3.28 -1.34 9.63
N GLU A 75 4.25 -0.63 9.09
CA GLU A 75 4.18 0.00 7.76
C GLU A 75 3.76 -0.98 6.65
N GLY A 76 4.23 -2.23 6.72
CA GLY A 76 3.93 -3.27 5.76
C GLY A 76 2.58 -3.96 5.99
N GLU A 77 1.77 -3.59 6.97
CA GLU A 77 0.47 -4.24 7.26
C GLU A 77 -0.76 -3.47 6.75
N LEU A 78 -0.56 -2.31 6.12
CA LEU A 78 -1.64 -1.60 5.43
C LEU A 78 -2.23 -2.47 4.31
N ASN A 79 -3.56 -2.53 4.17
CA ASN A 79 -4.23 -3.35 3.14
C ASN A 79 -4.05 -2.80 1.71
N TYR A 80 -2.81 -2.82 1.22
CA TYR A 80 -2.38 -2.22 -0.03
C TYR A 80 -2.00 -3.30 -1.05
N PRO A 81 -2.32 -3.13 -2.35
CA PRO A 81 -2.15 -4.15 -3.41
C PRO A 81 -0.69 -4.30 -3.90
N SER A 82 0.28 -4.18 -2.99
CA SER A 82 1.70 -4.46 -3.25
C SER A 82 2.43 -4.75 -1.94
N PHE A 83 3.57 -5.44 -2.04
CA PHE A 83 4.48 -5.69 -0.92
C PHE A 83 5.81 -5.00 -1.19
N ALA A 84 6.35 -4.36 -0.17
CA ALA A 84 7.69 -3.81 -0.14
C ALA A 84 8.35 -4.22 1.17
N ASP A 85 9.61 -4.64 1.11
CA ASP A 85 10.35 -5.11 2.27
C ASP A 85 11.82 -4.71 2.13
N THR A 86 12.45 -4.40 3.25
CA THR A 86 13.90 -4.21 3.33
C THR A 86 14.51 -5.55 3.70
N LEU A 87 15.34 -6.11 2.81
CA LEU A 87 15.98 -7.41 2.98
C LEU A 87 16.64 -7.54 4.36
N GLU A 88 15.98 -8.31 5.24
CA GLU A 88 16.36 -8.74 6.59
C GLU A 88 15.80 -7.92 7.78
N PRO A 89 15.16 -8.61 8.77
CA PRO A 89 14.81 -10.04 8.82
C PRO A 89 13.56 -10.39 7.99
N SER A 90 13.33 -11.68 7.71
CA SER A 90 12.12 -12.19 7.03
C SER A 90 10.83 -11.67 7.68
N GLN A 91 10.00 -10.96 6.92
CA GLN A 91 8.70 -10.46 7.38
C GLN A 91 7.53 -11.25 6.77
N THR A 92 6.44 -11.40 7.53
CA THR A 92 5.16 -11.91 7.02
C THR A 92 4.16 -10.78 7.08
N PHE A 93 3.49 -10.53 5.96
CA PHE A 93 2.46 -9.49 5.84
C PHE A 93 1.10 -10.14 5.60
N THR A 94 0.06 -9.60 6.23
CA THR A 94 -1.32 -10.08 6.08
C THR A 94 -2.16 -9.08 5.29
N ARG A 95 -3.03 -9.59 4.41
CA ARG A 95 -3.96 -8.76 3.62
C ARG A 95 -5.35 -9.37 3.60
N THR A 96 -6.35 -8.51 3.42
CA THR A 96 -7.75 -8.92 3.30
C THR A 96 -8.28 -8.57 1.91
N ASP A 97 -8.70 -9.60 1.18
CA ASP A 97 -9.34 -9.48 -0.11
C ASP A 97 -10.86 -9.52 0.02
N LYS A 98 -11.56 -8.60 -0.65
CA LYS A 98 -13.03 -8.61 -0.79
C LYS A 98 -13.42 -8.94 -2.23
N ARG A 99 -14.53 -9.68 -2.41
CA ARG A 99 -15.13 -9.97 -3.72
C ARG A 99 -16.11 -8.88 -4.13
#